data_AF-A0A8K0K1L4-F1
#
_entry.id   AF-A0A8K0K1L4-F1
#
_cell.length_a   1.000
_cell.length_b   1.000
_cell.length_c   1.000
_cell.angle_alpha   90.00
_cell.angle_beta   90.00
_cell.angle_gamma   90.00
#
_symmetry.space_group_name_H-M   'P 1'
#
loop_
_entity.id
_entity.type
_entity.pdbx_description
1 polymer ?
#
loop_
_entity_poly.entity_id
_entity_poly.type
_entity_poly.pdbx_seq_one_letter_code
_entity_poly.pdbx_strand_id
1 'polypeptide(L)'
;MDASTKSCDGPCYQMGPHTYPVPMELFARNRERLLERVKQRIPHEKYRGGSYPEKQIIYLQGGEDFHLYCTDVDLEFRQESYFNWLFGVQEPGFSGAIEVQTGVTMLFMPRLPEEYDVWMGKLRTPEDNKKRYGVDLVYYIDERSTSLGTLSDVD
;
A
#
# COMPACT_ATOMS: atom_id res chain seq x y z
N MET A 1 -8.62 -29.96 23.49
CA MET A 1 -7.39 -29.16 23.62
C MET A 1 -7.69 -27.82 23.01
N ASP A 2 -8.10 -26.85 23.84
CA ASP A 2 -8.48 -25.52 23.34
C ASP A 2 -7.23 -24.77 22.90
N ALA A 3 -7.03 -24.68 21.58
CA ALA A 3 -6.04 -23.80 21.01
C ALA A 3 -6.46 -22.36 21.33
N SER A 4 -5.79 -21.74 22.31
CA SER A 4 -5.94 -20.32 22.63
C SER A 4 -5.88 -19.51 21.33
N THR A 5 -7.02 -18.94 20.95
CA THR A 5 -7.16 -18.19 19.70
C THR A 5 -6.37 -16.91 19.86
N LYS A 6 -5.20 -16.84 19.21
CA LYS A 6 -4.42 -15.61 19.15
C LYS A 6 -5.27 -14.59 18.38
N SER A 7 -5.61 -13.48 19.03
CA SER A 7 -6.39 -12.39 18.47
C SER A 7 -5.53 -11.13 18.35
N CYS A 8 -5.94 -10.23 17.46
CA CYS A 8 -5.28 -8.96 17.16
C CYS A 8 -6.13 -7.84 17.75
N ASP A 9 -5.52 -6.84 18.38
CA ASP A 9 -6.24 -5.68 18.91
C ASP A 9 -6.67 -4.66 17.81
N GLY A 10 -6.34 -4.94 16.54
CA GLY A 10 -6.62 -4.06 15.38
C GLY A 10 -6.75 -4.84 14.06
N PRO A 11 -6.76 -4.15 12.90
CA PRO A 11 -6.85 -4.83 11.61
C PRO A 11 -5.69 -5.79 11.43
N CYS A 12 -6.01 -7.02 11.05
CA CYS A 12 -5.02 -8.07 10.85
C CYS A 12 -5.41 -8.99 9.70
N TYR A 13 -4.36 -9.55 9.10
CA TYR A 13 -4.50 -10.60 8.12
C TYR A 13 -4.54 -11.96 8.82
N GLN A 14 -5.61 -12.71 8.60
CA GLN A 14 -5.79 -14.05 9.16
C GLN A 14 -6.66 -14.89 8.21
N MET A 15 -6.24 -16.13 7.95
CA MET A 15 -6.94 -17.06 7.06
C MET A 15 -7.68 -18.14 7.85
N GLY A 16 -8.37 -17.72 8.92
CA GLY A 16 -9.17 -18.59 9.79
C GLY A 16 -8.59 -18.81 11.19
N PRO A 17 -9.37 -19.44 12.09
CA PRO A 17 -9.17 -19.37 13.55
C PRO A 17 -7.84 -19.95 14.05
N HIS A 18 -7.28 -20.93 13.34
CA HIS A 18 -6.04 -21.62 13.72
C HIS A 18 -4.81 -21.07 12.99
N THR A 19 -4.97 -20.07 12.12
CA THR A 19 -3.86 -19.41 11.43
C THR A 19 -3.32 -18.26 12.26
N TYR A 20 -2.03 -17.96 12.10
CA TYR A 20 -1.39 -16.88 12.84
C TYR A 20 -1.93 -15.51 12.38
N PRO A 21 -2.47 -14.69 13.29
CA PRO A 21 -2.87 -13.34 12.94
C PRO A 21 -1.65 -12.44 12.68
N VAL A 22 -1.59 -11.81 11.51
CA VAL A 22 -0.56 -10.82 11.17
C VAL A 22 -1.15 -9.42 11.35
N PRO A 23 -0.74 -8.66 12.39
CA PRO A 23 -1.26 -7.31 12.62
C PRO A 23 -0.77 -6.35 11.54
N MET A 24 -1.64 -5.45 11.06
CA MET A 24 -1.27 -4.44 10.06
C MET A 24 -0.25 -3.41 10.59
N GLU A 25 -0.14 -3.30 11.92
CA GLU A 25 0.91 -2.53 12.61
C GLU A 25 2.33 -2.95 12.19
N LEU A 26 2.52 -4.23 11.80
CA LEU A 26 3.80 -4.70 11.26
C LEU A 26 4.26 -3.85 10.08
N PHE A 27 3.34 -3.56 9.15
CA PHE A 27 3.63 -2.79 7.95
C PHE A 27 3.80 -1.30 8.27
N ALA A 28 3.01 -0.76 9.18
CA ALA A 28 3.18 0.62 9.69
C ALA A 28 4.58 0.83 10.26
N ARG A 29 5.05 -0.08 11.12
CA ARG A 29 6.39 -0.03 11.71
C ARG A 29 7.50 -0.18 10.66
N ASN A 30 7.28 -0.92 9.58
CA ASN A 30 8.23 -1.00 8.48
C ASN A 30 8.37 0.33 7.74
N ARG A 31 7.25 1.04 7.51
CA ARG A 31 7.24 2.38 6.92
C ARG A 31 8.00 3.38 7.80
N GLU A 32 7.77 3.37 9.11
CA GLU A 32 8.53 4.20 10.07
C GLU A 32 10.04 3.96 9.97
N ARG A 33 10.46 2.69 10.00
CA ARG A 33 11.87 2.28 9.88
C ARG A 33 12.51 2.67 8.56
N LEU A 34 11.72 2.68 7.48
CA LEU A 34 12.17 3.15 6.17
C LEU A 34 12.37 4.66 6.21
N LEU A 35 11.40 5.41 6.72
CA LEU A 35 11.46 6.86 6.83
C LEU A 35 12.63 7.33 7.68
N GLU A 36 12.89 6.70 8.82
CA GLU A 36 14.07 6.97 9.66
C GLU A 36 15.37 6.81 8.88
N ARG A 37 15.51 5.70 8.14
CA ARG A 37 16.70 5.43 7.33
C ARG A 37 16.84 6.42 6.17
N VAL A 38 15.74 6.74 5.52
CA VAL A 38 15.71 7.68 4.40
C VAL A 38 16.11 9.08 4.89
N LYS A 39 15.54 9.56 6.00
CA LYS A 39 15.90 10.83 6.64
C LYS A 39 17.38 10.91 7.05
N GLN A 40 17.97 9.80 7.50
CA GLN A 40 19.40 9.75 7.84
C GLN A 40 20.32 9.74 6.61
N ARG A 41 19.85 9.22 5.47
CA ARG A 41 20.66 8.98 4.26
C ARG A 41 20.53 10.09 3.23
N ILE A 42 19.45 10.85 3.26
CA ILE A 42 19.28 12.08 2.50
C ILE A 42 20.26 13.10 3.10
N PRO A 43 21.38 13.42 2.44
CA PRO A 43 22.23 14.51 2.92
C PRO A 43 21.42 15.81 2.86
N HIS A 44 21.47 16.63 3.90
CA HIS A 44 21.02 18.04 3.84
C HIS A 44 21.81 18.88 2.81
N GLU A 45 22.84 18.28 2.20
CA GLU A 45 23.74 18.93 1.29
C GLU A 45 23.30 18.74 -0.17
N LYS A 46 22.90 19.88 -0.75
CA LYS A 46 22.69 20.21 -2.16
C LYS A 46 22.65 19.01 -3.13
N TYR A 47 21.47 18.80 -3.69
CA TYR A 47 21.36 18.24 -5.03
C TYR A 47 22.27 19.03 -5.98
N ARG A 48 22.89 18.38 -6.98
CA ARG A 48 23.71 19.04 -8.01
C ARG A 48 22.87 20.11 -8.74
N GLY A 49 22.84 21.35 -8.22
CA GLY A 49 22.15 22.49 -8.81
C GLY A 49 21.20 23.31 -7.92
N GLY A 50 20.94 22.95 -6.65
CA GLY A 50 19.98 23.72 -5.84
C GLY A 50 19.70 23.20 -4.43
N SER A 51 18.82 23.91 -3.71
CA SER A 51 18.22 23.47 -2.44
C SER A 51 17.47 22.15 -2.61
N TYR A 52 17.29 21.40 -1.53
CA TYR A 52 16.48 20.18 -1.56
C TYR A 52 15.03 20.51 -1.98
N PRO A 53 14.37 19.67 -2.81
CA PRO A 53 12.94 19.83 -3.02
C PRO A 53 12.23 19.75 -1.66
N GLU A 54 11.34 20.71 -1.41
CA GLU A 54 10.63 20.86 -0.14
C GLU A 54 9.80 19.63 0.18
N LYS A 55 9.45 18.79 -0.79
CA LYS A 55 8.65 17.56 -0.57
C LYS A 55 9.26 16.40 -1.33
N GLN A 56 9.37 15.26 -0.65
CA GLN A 56 9.94 14.03 -1.19
C GLN A 56 8.95 12.90 -0.99
N ILE A 57 8.72 12.11 -2.04
CA ILE A 57 7.74 11.04 -2.04
C ILE A 57 8.44 9.75 -2.43
N ILE A 58 8.26 8.72 -1.63
CA ILE A 58 8.62 7.35 -1.98
C ILE A 58 7.40 6.76 -2.68
N TYR A 59 7.53 6.39 -3.95
CA TYR A 59 6.46 5.78 -4.72
C TYR A 59 6.85 4.35 -5.10
N LEU A 60 5.93 3.41 -4.89
CA LEU A 60 6.10 2.00 -5.24
C LEU A 60 4.88 1.49 -6.00
N GLN A 61 5.14 0.85 -7.12
CA GLN A 61 4.14 0.09 -7.86
C GLN A 61 4.09 -1.34 -7.31
N GLY A 62 2.90 -1.83 -7.00
CA GLY A 62 2.69 -3.23 -6.65
C GLY A 62 2.72 -4.13 -7.88
N GLY A 63 2.52 -5.42 -7.66
CA GLY A 63 2.39 -6.41 -8.72
C GLY A 63 1.06 -6.26 -9.47
N GLU A 64 1.07 -6.70 -10.72
CA GLU A 64 -0.11 -6.83 -11.58
C GLU A 64 -0.42 -8.32 -11.80
N ASP A 65 -1.62 -8.63 -12.27
CA ASP A 65 -1.97 -10.00 -12.65
C ASP A 65 -1.27 -10.39 -13.96
N PHE A 66 -0.95 -11.69 -14.06
CA PHE A 66 -0.31 -12.26 -15.23
C PHE A 66 -1.11 -13.45 -15.73
N HIS A 67 -1.28 -13.51 -17.05
CA HIS A 67 -1.91 -14.65 -17.71
C HIS A 67 -0.87 -15.69 -18.15
N LEU A 68 -1.30 -16.95 -18.25
CA LEU A 68 -0.51 -18.04 -18.80
C LEU A 68 -0.40 -17.89 -20.32
N TYR A 69 0.73 -17.38 -20.79
CA TYR A 69 1.01 -17.12 -22.21
C TYR A 69 -0.06 -16.21 -22.86
N CYS A 70 -0.69 -16.66 -23.94
CA CYS A 70 -1.77 -15.97 -24.64
C CYS A 70 -3.16 -16.54 -24.29
N THR A 71 -3.26 -17.31 -23.21
CA THR A 71 -4.55 -17.83 -22.72
C THR A 71 -5.19 -16.85 -21.74
N ASP A 72 -6.46 -17.06 -21.46
CA ASP A 72 -7.26 -16.36 -20.45
C ASP A 72 -7.09 -16.97 -19.04
N VAL A 73 -6.10 -17.84 -18.84
CA VAL A 73 -5.83 -18.47 -17.54
C VAL A 73 -4.94 -17.56 -16.70
N ASP A 74 -5.47 -17.07 -15.58
CA ASP A 74 -4.71 -16.29 -14.61
C ASP A 74 -3.74 -17.18 -13.80
N LEU A 75 -2.52 -16.68 -13.62
CA LEU A 75 -1.58 -17.24 -12.64
C LEU A 75 -1.97 -16.77 -11.24
N GLU A 76 -1.69 -17.59 -10.23
CA GLU A 76 -1.93 -17.20 -8.84
C GLU A 76 -1.11 -15.95 -8.50
N PHE A 77 -1.81 -14.86 -8.18
CA PHE A 77 -1.18 -13.60 -7.87
C PHE A 77 -0.38 -13.67 -6.58
N ARG A 78 0.88 -13.20 -6.66
CA ARG A 78 1.73 -12.96 -5.50
C ARG A 78 2.32 -11.57 -5.59
N GLN A 79 2.12 -10.81 -4.52
CA GLN A 79 2.56 -9.42 -4.43
C GLN A 79 4.08 -9.26 -4.57
N GLU A 80 4.51 -8.12 -5.12
CA GLU A 80 5.90 -7.67 -5.15
C GLU A 80 6.43 -7.52 -3.71
N SER A 81 7.66 -7.95 -3.46
CA SER A 81 8.17 -8.14 -2.10
C SER A 81 8.41 -6.83 -1.34
N TYR A 82 8.90 -5.77 -2.00
CA TYR A 82 9.07 -4.47 -1.36
C TYR A 82 7.72 -3.81 -1.06
N PHE A 83 6.78 -3.90 -1.99
CA PHE A 83 5.42 -3.40 -1.79
C PHE A 83 4.71 -4.13 -0.65
N ASN A 84 4.78 -5.46 -0.63
CA ASN A 84 4.25 -6.27 0.45
C ASN A 84 4.91 -5.92 1.80
N TRP A 85 6.22 -5.67 1.84
CA TRP A 85 6.93 -5.30 3.07
C TRP A 85 6.43 -3.99 3.69
N LEU A 86 5.96 -3.04 2.88
CA LEU A 86 5.50 -1.72 3.35
C LEU A 86 3.99 -1.61 3.57
N PHE A 87 3.19 -2.33 2.79
CA PHE A 87 1.73 -2.14 2.79
C PHE A 87 0.95 -3.42 3.11
N GLY A 88 1.51 -4.61 2.93
CA GLY A 88 0.81 -5.87 3.19
C GLY A 88 -0.41 -6.13 2.29
N VAL A 89 -0.49 -5.41 1.17
CA VAL A 89 -1.61 -5.46 0.23
C VAL A 89 -1.58 -6.75 -0.58
N GLN A 90 -2.72 -7.40 -0.67
CA GLN A 90 -2.83 -8.71 -1.32
C GLN A 90 -3.41 -8.63 -2.72
N GLU A 91 -4.09 -7.53 -3.05
CA GLU A 91 -4.67 -7.36 -4.37
C GLU A 91 -3.64 -6.90 -5.42
N PRO A 92 -3.83 -7.32 -6.68
CA PRO A 92 -3.07 -6.87 -7.82
C PRO A 92 -3.46 -5.45 -8.23
N GLY A 93 -2.56 -4.79 -8.96
CA GLY A 93 -2.79 -3.48 -9.55
C GLY A 93 -2.82 -2.34 -8.54
N PHE A 94 -2.35 -2.54 -7.32
CA PHE A 94 -2.23 -1.46 -6.34
C PHE A 94 -0.89 -0.73 -6.50
N SER A 95 -0.86 0.53 -6.08
CA SER A 95 0.39 1.26 -5.85
C SER A 95 0.31 2.07 -4.57
N GLY A 96 1.44 2.58 -4.10
CA GLY A 96 1.51 3.23 -2.80
C GLY A 96 2.55 4.33 -2.79
N ALA A 97 2.27 5.36 -2.00
CA ALA A 97 3.17 6.47 -1.79
C ALA A 97 3.35 6.76 -0.29
N ILE A 98 4.53 7.24 0.07
CA ILE A 98 4.84 7.69 1.42
C ILE A 98 5.50 9.07 1.30
N GLU A 99 4.90 10.07 1.91
CA GLU A 99 5.51 11.40 2.01
C GLU A 99 6.59 11.37 3.10
N VAL A 100 7.83 11.73 2.74
CA VAL A 100 8.99 11.49 3.62
C VAL A 100 8.95 12.35 4.87
N GLN A 101 8.45 13.59 4.79
CA GLN A 101 8.51 14.54 5.90
C GLN A 101 7.48 14.22 6.98
N THR A 102 6.20 14.23 6.59
CA THR A 102 5.06 13.96 7.48
C THR A 102 4.92 12.47 7.82
N GLY A 103 5.39 11.58 6.95
CA GLY A 103 5.16 10.15 7.04
C GLY A 103 3.77 9.72 6.58
N VAL A 104 2.98 10.61 5.97
CA VAL A 104 1.64 10.28 5.45
C VAL A 104 1.73 9.20 4.38
N THR A 105 0.90 8.18 4.54
CA THR A 105 0.86 6.99 3.68
C THR A 105 -0.39 6.99 2.82
N MET A 106 -0.18 6.82 1.52
CA MET A 106 -1.22 6.79 0.51
C MET A 106 -1.21 5.45 -0.19
N LEU A 107 -2.41 4.92 -0.44
CA LEU A 107 -2.61 3.74 -1.26
C LEU A 107 -3.47 4.09 -2.46
N PHE A 108 -3.10 3.59 -3.64
CA PHE A 108 -3.82 3.77 -4.88
C PHE A 108 -4.38 2.44 -5.33
N MET A 109 -5.70 2.35 -5.40
CA MET A 109 -6.42 1.14 -5.79
C MET A 109 -6.97 1.25 -7.23
N PRO A 110 -7.11 0.13 -7.96
CA PRO A 110 -7.72 0.17 -9.28
C PRO A 110 -9.21 0.50 -9.17
N ARG A 111 -9.72 1.31 -10.11
CA ARG A 111 -11.16 1.54 -10.27
C ARG A 111 -11.74 0.43 -11.12
N LEU A 112 -12.47 -0.47 -10.49
CA LEU A 112 -13.05 -1.64 -11.16
C LEU A 112 -14.48 -1.34 -11.65
N PRO A 113 -14.91 -1.91 -12.80
CA PRO A 113 -16.26 -1.75 -13.30
C PRO A 113 -17.28 -2.49 -12.43
N GLU A 114 -18.54 -2.07 -12.44
CA GLU A 114 -19.62 -2.66 -11.62
C GLU A 114 -19.81 -4.16 -11.90
N GLU A 115 -19.66 -4.56 -13.16
CA GLU A 115 -19.75 -5.97 -13.59
C GLU A 115 -18.73 -6.87 -12.87
N TYR A 116 -17.62 -6.33 -12.40
CA TYR A 116 -16.58 -7.07 -11.68
C TYR A 116 -17.11 -7.67 -10.36
N ASP A 117 -18.09 -7.01 -9.72
CA ASP A 117 -18.71 -7.52 -8.48
C ASP A 117 -19.39 -8.88 -8.71
N VAL A 118 -20.00 -9.07 -9.88
CA VAL A 118 -20.72 -10.29 -10.24
C VAL A 118 -19.78 -11.50 -10.32
N TRP A 119 -18.55 -11.30 -10.80
CA TRP A 119 -17.59 -12.38 -11.08
C TRP A 119 -16.58 -12.59 -9.96
N MET A 120 -16.09 -11.50 -9.38
CA MET A 120 -14.93 -11.50 -8.48
C MET A 120 -15.30 -11.13 -7.04
N GLY A 121 -16.55 -10.75 -6.82
CA GLY A 121 -17.13 -10.40 -5.53
C GLY A 121 -17.03 -8.92 -5.18
N LYS A 122 -17.52 -8.61 -3.97
CA LYS A 122 -17.82 -7.25 -3.53
C LYS A 122 -16.66 -6.27 -3.74
N LEU A 123 -16.94 -5.22 -4.49
CA LEU A 123 -16.05 -4.07 -4.65
C LEU A 123 -15.88 -3.33 -3.32
N ARG A 124 -14.64 -3.20 -2.87
CA ARG A 124 -14.30 -2.46 -1.66
C ARG A 124 -14.23 -0.97 -1.96
N THR A 125 -14.70 -0.16 -1.02
CA THR A 125 -14.55 1.30 -1.08
C THR A 125 -13.13 1.74 -0.68
N PRO A 126 -12.69 2.96 -1.02
CA PRO A 126 -11.45 3.52 -0.49
C PRO A 126 -11.39 3.48 1.04
N GLU A 127 -12.49 3.76 1.73
CA GLU A 127 -12.61 3.72 3.19
C GLU A 127 -12.45 2.30 3.74
N ASP A 128 -12.95 1.28 3.05
CA ASP A 128 -12.77 -0.12 3.44
C ASP A 128 -11.29 -0.52 3.36
N ASN A 129 -10.62 -0.16 2.26
CA ASN A 129 -9.20 -0.45 2.08
C ASN A 129 -8.33 0.35 3.06
N LYS A 130 -8.72 1.59 3.38
CA LYS A 130 -8.07 2.43 4.39
C LYS A 130 -8.04 1.73 5.74
N LYS A 131 -9.21 1.25 6.20
CA LYS A 131 -9.36 0.52 7.46
C LYS A 131 -8.63 -0.81 7.43
N ARG A 132 -8.71 -1.54 6.32
CA ARG A 132 -8.10 -2.86 6.17
C ARG A 132 -6.58 -2.82 6.25
N TYR A 133 -5.95 -1.85 5.57
CA TYR A 133 -4.49 -1.77 5.47
C TYR A 133 -3.85 -0.82 6.49
N GLY A 134 -4.64 -0.08 7.27
CA GLY A 134 -4.13 0.86 8.26
C GLY A 134 -3.24 1.92 7.61
N VAL A 135 -3.73 2.51 6.51
CA VAL A 135 -3.08 3.62 5.78
C VAL A 135 -3.85 4.93 6.02
N ASP A 136 -3.21 6.07 5.76
CA ASP A 136 -3.82 7.38 6.04
C ASP A 136 -4.81 7.80 4.96
N LEU A 137 -4.48 7.54 3.70
CA LEU A 137 -5.26 7.97 2.54
C LEU A 137 -5.36 6.84 1.51
N VAL A 138 -6.52 6.73 0.86
CA VAL A 138 -6.74 5.82 -0.26
C VAL A 138 -7.39 6.59 -1.39
N TYR A 139 -6.82 6.47 -2.59
CA TYR A 139 -7.32 7.07 -3.81
C TYR A 139 -7.42 6.02 -4.90
N TYR A 140 -8.06 6.35 -6.01
CA TYR A 140 -7.98 5.52 -7.20
C TYR A 140 -6.71 5.83 -8.01
N ILE A 141 -6.23 4.87 -8.80
CA ILE A 141 -5.00 5.03 -9.61
C ILE A 141 -5.13 6.16 -10.65
N ASP A 142 -6.32 6.33 -11.24
CA ASP A 142 -6.62 7.42 -12.18
C ASP A 142 -6.50 8.81 -11.52
N GLU A 143 -6.68 8.89 -10.20
CA GLU A 143 -6.56 10.12 -9.41
C GLU A 143 -5.13 10.37 -8.90
N ARG A 144 -4.20 9.42 -9.08
CA ARG A 144 -2.84 9.45 -8.52
C ARG A 144 -2.09 10.75 -8.82
N SER A 145 -2.09 11.20 -10.07
CA SER A 145 -1.35 12.41 -10.47
C SER A 145 -1.89 13.65 -9.75
N THR A 146 -3.22 13.76 -9.63
CA THR A 146 -3.90 14.86 -8.96
C THR A 146 -3.66 14.82 -7.45
N SER A 147 -3.76 13.65 -6.83
CA SER A 147 -3.52 13.51 -5.38
C SER A 147 -2.07 13.80 -5.00
N LEU A 148 -1.10 13.40 -5.82
CA LEU A 148 0.31 13.68 -5.58
C LEU A 148 0.64 15.15 -5.84
N GLY A 149 -0.01 15.79 -6.82
CA GLY A 149 0.11 17.24 -7.07
C GLY A 149 -0.54 18.08 -5.98
N THR A 150 -1.69 17.67 -5.44
CA THR A 150 -2.33 18.41 -4.33
C THR A 150 -1.43 18.46 -3.10
N LEU A 151 -0.66 17.40 -2.86
CA LEU A 151 0.34 17.39 -1.79
C LEU A 151 1.52 18.33 -2.08
N SER A 152 1.85 18.64 -3.34
CA SER A 152 2.86 19.66 -3.63
C SER A 152 2.38 21.07 -3.31
N ASP A 153 1.08 21.35 -3.43
CA ASP A 153 0.53 22.72 -3.45
C ASP A 153 0.10 23.28 -2.08
N VAL A 154 0.12 22.48 -1.01
CA VAL A 154 -0.16 22.96 0.35
C VAL A 154 1.11 23.59 0.94
N ASP A 155 1.23 24.90 0.81
CA ASP A 155 2.25 25.78 1.43
C ASP A 155 2.13 25.83 2.98
#